data_AF-A0AAJ2JSV6-F1
#
_entry.id   AF-A0AAJ2JSV6-F1
#
_cell.length_a   1.000
_cell.length_b   1.000
_cell.length_c   1.000
_cell.angle_alpha   90.00
_cell.angle_beta   90.00
_cell.angle_gamma   90.00
#
_symmetry.space_group_name_H-M   'P 1'
#
loop_
_entity.id
_entity.type
_entity.pdbx_description
1 polymer ?
#
loop_
_entity_poly.entity_id
_entity_poly.type
_entity_poly.pdbx_seq_one_letter_code
_entity_poly.pdbx_strand_id
1 'polypeptide(L)'
;MRKLAYSSLVVSIFIIICSIILLITPISFYDLNNNFSPIMNIVSILSMSFSIIALLIASLAFIASTAKPKLSIRITPFRTDYIEPTLHVERETGCVPIYVPNTRFLISIENNGDSVARYPMVQLKFGGIYFGPEDFSGWVKNFHEHSLGYYGMQWAGNESILIYPGFPKELPSLDFTGLYIGEESESNGYINMEISYVADNFNKKCFNFKFKLIYV
;
A
#
# COMPACT_ATOMS: atom_id res chain seq x y z
N MET A 1 -14.44 5.82 11.80
CA MET A 1 -13.40 6.60 12.50
C MET A 1 -13.02 7.91 11.79
N ARG A 2 -12.64 7.94 10.49
CA ARG A 2 -12.31 9.20 9.78
C ARG A 2 -13.37 10.30 9.85
N LYS A 3 -14.65 9.99 9.60
CA LYS A 3 -15.75 10.98 9.70
C LYS A 3 -15.89 11.57 11.11
N LEU A 4 -15.65 10.77 12.15
CA LEU A 4 -15.70 11.21 13.54
C LEU A 4 -14.50 12.11 13.88
N ALA A 5 -13.30 11.79 13.37
CA ALA A 5 -12.12 12.63 13.58
C ALA A 5 -12.21 13.97 12.85
N TYR A 6 -12.70 14.00 11.59
CA TYR A 6 -13.00 15.25 10.89
C TYR A 6 -14.09 16.05 11.61
N SER A 7 -15.16 15.39 12.08
CA SER A 7 -16.21 16.04 12.87
C SER A 7 -15.66 16.64 14.17
N SER A 8 -14.76 15.94 14.86
CA SER A 8 -14.11 16.44 16.07
C SER A 8 -13.24 17.66 15.79
N LEU A 9 -12.47 17.64 14.70
CA LEU A 9 -11.62 18.77 14.32
C LEU A 9 -12.46 20.01 13.95
N VAL A 10 -13.55 19.82 13.20
CA VAL A 10 -14.50 20.90 12.87
C VAL A 10 -15.17 21.47 14.13
N VAL A 11 -15.57 20.62 15.08
CA VAL A 11 -16.15 21.06 16.36
C VAL A 11 -15.13 21.84 17.19
N SER A 12 -13.87 21.40 17.25
CA SER A 12 -12.80 22.13 17.95
C SER A 12 -12.55 23.51 17.34
N ILE A 13 -12.53 23.61 16.01
CA ILE A 13 -12.40 24.90 15.30
C ILE A 13 -13.59 25.82 15.65
N PHE A 14 -14.81 25.28 15.63
CA PHE A 14 -16.03 26.02 15.93
C PHE A 14 -16.04 26.59 17.36
N ILE A 15 -15.64 25.79 18.36
CA ILE A 15 -15.56 26.23 19.77
C ILE A 15 -14.57 27.38 19.95
N ILE A 16 -13.42 27.31 19.27
CA ILE A 16 -12.40 28.37 19.31
C ILE A 16 -12.96 29.66 18.69
N ILE A 17 -13.61 29.57 17.53
CA ILE A 17 -14.24 30.73 16.88
C ILE A 17 -15.32 31.34 17.79
N CYS A 18 -16.18 30.53 18.40
CA CYS A 18 -17.17 31.01 19.36
C CYS A 18 -16.54 31.70 20.57
N SER A 19 -15.41 31.18 21.06
CA SER A 19 -14.66 31.76 22.18
C SER A 19 -14.01 33.10 21.79
N ILE A 20 -13.51 33.23 20.56
CA ILE A 20 -13.01 34.49 20.00
C ILE A 20 -14.16 35.50 19.87
N ILE A 21 -15.31 35.09 19.33
CA ILE A 21 -16.48 35.97 19.18
C ILE A 21 -16.95 36.47 20.55
N LEU A 22 -17.07 35.59 21.56
CA LEU A 22 -17.49 35.96 22.92
C LEU A 22 -16.53 36.93 23.63
N LEU A 23 -15.27 36.97 23.21
CA LEU A 23 -14.25 37.84 23.79
C LEU A 23 -14.15 39.20 23.06
N ILE A 24 -14.49 39.23 21.77
CA ILE A 24 -14.53 40.45 20.94
C ILE A 24 -15.89 41.16 21.06
N THR A 25 -16.98 40.43 21.26
CA THR A 25 -18.26 41.05 21.58
C THR A 25 -18.14 41.74 22.93
N PRO A 26 -18.39 43.06 23.01
CA PRO A 26 -18.35 43.77 24.27
C PRO A 26 -19.63 43.43 25.04
N ILE A 27 -19.68 42.23 25.62
CA ILE A 27 -20.69 41.89 26.62
C ILE A 27 -20.25 42.62 27.88
N SER A 28 -20.60 43.91 27.95
CA SER A 28 -21.12 44.63 29.13
C SER A 28 -20.70 44.15 30.54
N PHE A 29 -19.44 43.80 30.77
CA PHE A 29 -18.86 43.71 32.10
C PHE A 29 -17.97 44.92 32.35
N TYR A 30 -18.55 46.10 32.20
CA TYR A 30 -17.85 47.37 32.33
C TYR A 30 -17.55 47.77 33.80
N ASP A 31 -17.75 46.88 34.77
CA ASP A 31 -17.73 47.26 36.20
C ASP A 31 -17.01 46.31 37.17
N LEU A 32 -16.16 45.37 36.71
CA LEU A 32 -15.57 44.40 37.64
C LEU A 32 -14.06 44.37 37.88
N ASN A 33 -13.19 45.14 37.22
CA ASN A 33 -11.82 45.29 37.74
C ASN A 33 -10.92 46.33 37.03
N ASN A 34 -10.80 47.54 37.56
CA ASN A 34 -9.90 48.55 36.98
C ASN A 34 -8.40 48.27 37.20
N ASN A 35 -8.01 47.31 38.06
CA ASN A 35 -6.60 46.95 38.29
C ASN A 35 -6.19 45.53 37.84
N PHE A 36 -7.14 44.62 37.57
CA PHE A 36 -6.85 43.27 37.04
C PHE A 36 -7.16 43.10 35.55
N SER A 37 -7.92 44.02 34.95
CA SER A 37 -8.29 44.01 33.53
C SER A 37 -7.10 43.80 32.56
N PRO A 38 -5.96 44.51 32.69
CA PRO A 38 -4.88 44.35 31.72
C PRO A 38 -4.16 42.99 31.82
N ILE A 39 -3.96 42.45 33.03
CA ILE A 39 -3.29 41.14 33.22
C ILE A 39 -4.19 40.01 32.72
N MET A 40 -5.50 40.07 33.01
CA MET A 40 -6.46 39.09 32.51
C MET A 40 -6.59 39.13 30.97
N ASN A 41 -6.48 40.32 30.36
CA ASN A 41 -6.45 40.47 28.90
C ASN A 41 -5.18 39.85 28.30
N ILE A 42 -4.01 40.06 28.91
CA ILE A 42 -2.74 39.46 28.45
C ILE A 42 -2.78 37.93 28.55
N VAL A 43 -3.26 37.38 29.67
CA VAL A 43 -3.40 35.93 29.86
C VAL A 43 -4.39 35.35 28.83
N SER A 44 -5.49 36.05 28.53
CA SER A 44 -6.47 35.63 27.53
C SER A 44 -5.91 35.65 26.11
N ILE A 45 -5.12 36.67 25.76
CA ILE A 45 -4.45 36.76 24.45
C ILE A 45 -3.40 35.64 24.30
N LEU A 46 -2.62 35.37 25.35
CA LEU A 46 -1.65 34.29 25.35
C LEU A 46 -2.32 32.91 25.24
N SER A 47 -3.40 32.67 25.98
CA SER A 47 -4.13 31.40 25.92
C SER A 47 -4.79 31.17 24.55
N MET A 48 -5.31 32.22 23.89
CA MET A 48 -5.77 32.14 22.51
C MET A 48 -4.62 31.82 21.55
N SER A 49 -3.47 32.47 21.72
CA SER A 49 -2.28 32.21 20.90
C SER A 49 -1.83 30.76 21.00
N PHE A 50 -1.78 30.20 22.22
CA PHE A 50 -1.48 28.78 22.43
C PHE A 50 -2.55 27.86 21.83
N SER A 51 -3.83 28.23 21.91
CA SER A 51 -4.93 27.44 21.34
C SER A 51 -4.84 27.38 19.81
N ILE A 52 -4.49 28.48 19.15
CA ILE A 52 -4.28 28.54 17.70
C ILE A 52 -3.09 27.67 17.29
N ILE A 53 -1.97 27.75 18.03
CA ILE A 53 -0.79 26.92 17.77
C ILE A 53 -1.11 25.43 17.96
N ALA A 54 -1.81 25.07 19.04
CA ALA A 54 -2.22 23.71 19.31
C ALA A 54 -3.15 23.17 18.20
N LEU A 55 -4.10 23.97 17.73
CA LEU A 55 -4.97 23.61 16.61
C LEU A 55 -4.19 23.38 15.31
N LEU A 56 -3.20 24.23 15.04
CA LEU A 56 -2.35 24.09 13.86
C LEU A 56 -1.52 22.79 13.94
N ILE A 57 -0.90 22.50 15.09
CA ILE A 57 -0.15 21.26 15.32
C ILE A 57 -1.08 20.04 15.20
N ALA A 58 -2.27 20.09 15.80
CA ALA A 58 -3.25 19.00 15.72
C ALA A 58 -3.71 18.76 14.27
N SER A 59 -3.91 19.82 13.50
CA SER A 59 -4.29 19.73 12.07
C SER A 59 -3.18 19.13 11.23
N LEU A 60 -1.92 19.54 11.45
CA LEU A 60 -0.76 18.96 10.78
C LEU A 60 -0.56 17.48 11.16
N ALA A 61 -0.66 17.14 12.44
CA ALA A 61 -0.59 15.77 12.92
C ALA A 61 -1.70 14.90 12.32
N PHE A 62 -2.92 15.46 12.19
CA PHE A 62 -4.04 14.79 11.55
C PHE A 62 -3.77 14.53 10.06
N ILE A 63 -3.29 15.53 9.31
CA ILE A 63 -2.90 15.35 7.90
C ILE A 63 -1.81 14.27 7.77
N ALA A 64 -0.77 14.34 8.61
CA ALA A 64 0.30 13.34 8.62
C ALA A 64 -0.20 11.92 8.94
N SER A 65 -1.12 11.78 9.91
CA SER A 65 -1.70 10.48 10.28
C SER A 65 -2.66 9.90 9.24
N THR A 66 -3.21 10.74 8.35
CA THR A 66 -4.18 10.33 7.33
C THR A 66 -3.58 10.23 5.93
N ALA A 67 -2.32 10.62 5.77
CA ALA A 67 -1.53 10.38 4.57
C ALA A 67 -1.54 8.88 4.22
N LYS A 68 -1.68 8.59 2.94
CA LYS A 68 -1.77 7.22 2.44
C LYS A 68 -0.47 6.84 1.74
N PRO A 69 0.06 5.62 1.97
CA PRO A 69 1.18 5.14 1.19
C PRO A 69 0.76 5.01 -0.28
N LYS A 70 1.70 5.26 -1.19
CA LYS A 70 1.47 5.10 -2.63
C LYS A 70 2.34 3.97 -3.13
N LEU A 71 1.86 2.75 -2.90
CA LEU A 71 2.54 1.55 -3.35
C LEU A 71 2.40 1.36 -4.88
N SER A 72 3.47 0.86 -5.47
CA SER A 72 3.56 0.34 -6.84
C SER A 72 4.38 -0.94 -6.84
N ILE A 73 4.03 -1.86 -7.71
CA ILE A 73 4.78 -3.10 -7.89
C ILE A 73 5.52 -3.03 -9.22
N ARG A 74 6.77 -3.48 -9.21
CA ARG A 74 7.59 -3.68 -10.40
C ARG A 74 7.93 -5.17 -10.51
N ILE A 75 7.80 -5.71 -11.71
CA ILE A 75 8.19 -7.07 -12.02
C ILE A 75 9.28 -6.99 -13.07
N THR A 76 10.43 -7.58 -12.79
CA THR A 76 11.57 -7.59 -13.68
C THR A 76 12.08 -9.00 -13.88
N PRO A 77 12.17 -9.51 -15.12
CA PRO A 77 12.83 -10.78 -15.38
C PRO A 77 14.31 -10.75 -14.97
N PHE A 78 14.80 -11.86 -14.43
CA PHE A 78 16.16 -11.99 -13.93
C PHE A 78 17.12 -12.16 -15.10
N ARG A 79 18.07 -11.20 -15.25
CA ARG A 79 19.16 -11.18 -16.24
C ARG A 79 18.69 -11.19 -17.71
N THR A 80 18.24 -10.05 -18.22
CA THR A 80 17.75 -9.98 -19.59
C THR A 80 17.69 -8.56 -20.14
N ASP A 81 17.96 -8.45 -21.45
CA ASP A 81 17.79 -7.25 -22.28
C ASP A 81 16.41 -7.21 -22.97
N TYR A 82 15.57 -8.23 -22.76
CA TYR A 82 14.22 -8.30 -23.33
C TYR A 82 13.30 -7.26 -22.69
N ILE A 83 12.66 -6.47 -23.54
CA ILE A 83 11.71 -5.41 -23.15
C ILE A 83 10.41 -6.00 -22.57
N GLU A 84 10.05 -7.22 -22.97
CA GLU A 84 8.79 -7.87 -22.61
C GLU A 84 9.00 -9.12 -21.72
N PRO A 85 8.25 -9.27 -20.62
CA PRO A 85 8.28 -10.45 -19.76
C PRO A 85 7.85 -11.70 -20.54
N THR A 86 8.80 -12.58 -20.81
CA THR A 86 8.61 -13.77 -21.64
C THR A 86 9.02 -15.02 -20.88
N LEU A 87 8.24 -16.09 -20.99
CA LEU A 87 8.55 -17.41 -20.46
C LEU A 87 8.75 -18.38 -21.62
N HIS A 88 9.89 -19.08 -21.63
CA HIS A 88 10.16 -20.12 -22.60
C HIS A 88 9.60 -21.45 -22.08
N VAL A 89 8.96 -22.20 -22.96
CA VAL A 89 8.33 -23.49 -22.63
C VAL A 89 8.76 -24.50 -23.68
N GLU A 90 9.23 -25.67 -23.26
CA GLU A 90 9.62 -26.74 -24.17
C GLU A 90 8.37 -27.38 -24.78
N ARG A 91 8.28 -27.41 -26.11
CA ARG A 91 7.07 -27.88 -26.81
C ARG A 91 6.73 -29.35 -26.51
N GLU A 92 7.74 -30.19 -26.34
CA GLU A 92 7.52 -31.63 -26.14
C GLU A 92 7.01 -31.97 -24.73
N THR A 93 7.48 -31.23 -23.71
CA THR A 93 7.17 -31.52 -22.31
C THR A 93 6.13 -30.57 -21.70
N GLY A 94 5.94 -29.39 -22.30
CA GLY A 94 5.16 -28.29 -21.70
C GLY A 94 5.84 -27.69 -20.47
N CYS A 95 7.09 -28.06 -20.17
CA CYS A 95 7.82 -27.60 -19.01
C CYS A 95 8.70 -26.39 -19.34
N VAL A 96 8.92 -25.55 -18.34
CA VAL A 96 9.89 -24.45 -18.43
C VAL A 96 11.31 -25.01 -18.26
N PRO A 97 12.21 -24.81 -19.24
CA PRO A 97 13.55 -25.38 -19.21
C PRO A 97 14.45 -24.71 -18.16
N ILE A 98 15.43 -25.45 -17.64
CA ILE A 98 16.35 -25.00 -16.57
C ILE A 98 17.40 -23.99 -17.06
N TYR A 99 17.74 -24.02 -18.36
CA TYR A 99 18.93 -23.34 -18.89
C TYR A 99 18.65 -22.06 -19.69
N VAL A 100 17.41 -21.58 -19.72
CA VAL A 100 17.02 -20.44 -20.56
C VAL A 100 16.89 -19.17 -19.69
N PRO A 101 17.30 -17.97 -20.16
CA PRO A 101 17.00 -16.71 -19.48
C PRO A 101 15.48 -16.48 -19.34
N ASN A 102 15.08 -15.61 -18.40
CA ASN A 102 13.67 -15.26 -18.11
C ASN A 102 12.80 -16.33 -17.42
N THR A 103 13.40 -17.36 -16.83
CA THR A 103 12.65 -18.35 -16.03
C THR A 103 12.34 -17.84 -14.62
N ARG A 104 13.09 -16.84 -14.15
CA ARG A 104 12.91 -16.22 -12.84
C ARG A 104 12.51 -14.75 -12.96
N PHE A 105 11.53 -14.33 -12.19
CA PHE A 105 11.06 -12.95 -12.11
C PHE A 105 11.24 -12.40 -10.70
N LEU A 106 11.87 -11.24 -10.61
CA LEU A 106 11.98 -10.47 -9.37
C LEU A 106 10.75 -9.57 -9.24
N ILE A 107 10.16 -9.56 -8.05
CA ILE A 107 9.06 -8.67 -7.72
C ILE A 107 9.57 -7.70 -6.67
N SER A 108 9.44 -6.41 -6.93
CA SER A 108 9.72 -5.37 -5.94
C SER A 108 8.49 -4.51 -5.71
N ILE A 109 8.32 -4.11 -4.46
CA ILE A 109 7.28 -3.18 -4.05
C ILE A 109 7.93 -1.87 -3.62
N GLU A 110 7.49 -0.78 -4.22
CA GLU A 110 8.04 0.56 -4.05
C GLU A 110 6.96 1.48 -3.50
N ASN A 111 7.33 2.32 -2.53
CA ASN A 111 6.45 3.34 -2.00
C ASN A 111 6.84 4.71 -2.56
N ASN A 112 6.02 5.17 -3.50
CA ASN A 112 6.16 6.44 -4.21
C ASN A 112 5.35 7.59 -3.56
N GLY A 113 4.97 7.42 -2.29
CA GLY A 113 4.21 8.42 -1.53
C GLY A 113 4.98 8.88 -0.30
N ASP A 114 4.45 9.85 0.43
CA ASP A 114 5.17 10.52 1.53
C ASP A 114 4.98 9.87 2.91
N SER A 115 4.26 8.75 2.97
CA SER A 115 3.95 8.05 4.22
C SER A 115 4.36 6.59 4.14
N VAL A 116 4.83 6.05 5.26
CA VAL A 116 5.26 4.64 5.38
C VAL A 116 4.07 3.72 5.19
N ALA A 117 4.24 2.66 4.39
CA ALA A 117 3.25 1.61 4.26
C ALA A 117 3.48 0.54 5.33
N ARG A 118 2.46 0.23 6.14
CA ARG A 118 2.55 -0.83 7.16
C ARG A 118 1.69 -2.02 6.75
N TYR A 119 2.10 -3.21 7.21
CA TYR A 119 1.42 -4.48 6.91
C TYR A 119 1.15 -4.68 5.42
N PRO A 120 2.17 -4.52 4.54
CA PRO A 120 1.97 -4.74 3.13
C PRO A 120 1.66 -6.20 2.85
N MET A 121 0.68 -6.43 1.99
CA MET A 121 0.29 -7.74 1.50
C MET A 121 0.23 -7.69 -0.01
N VAL A 122 0.78 -8.71 -0.65
CA VAL A 122 0.73 -8.93 -2.09
C VAL A 122 0.13 -10.30 -2.36
N GLN A 123 -0.89 -10.36 -3.19
CA GLN A 123 -1.53 -11.58 -3.66
C GLN A 123 -1.34 -11.69 -5.16
N LEU A 124 -1.00 -12.89 -5.60
CA LEU A 124 -0.81 -13.27 -7.00
C LEU A 124 -1.82 -14.36 -7.32
N LYS A 125 -2.55 -14.23 -8.42
CA LYS A 125 -3.39 -15.29 -8.97
C LYS A 125 -3.05 -15.49 -10.43
N PHE A 126 -2.84 -16.73 -10.82
CA PHE A 126 -2.47 -17.14 -12.16
C PHE A 126 -3.70 -17.74 -12.84
N GLY A 127 -3.90 -17.40 -14.11
CA GLY A 127 -4.85 -18.07 -14.98
C GLY A 127 -4.13 -19.13 -15.81
N GLY A 128 -4.64 -20.37 -15.79
CA GLY A 128 -4.15 -21.45 -16.64
C GLY A 128 -2.84 -22.11 -16.18
N ILE A 129 -2.38 -21.83 -14.96
CA ILE A 129 -1.22 -22.51 -14.33
C ILE A 129 -1.60 -22.94 -12.93
N TYR A 130 -1.16 -24.15 -12.58
CA TYR A 130 -1.25 -24.70 -11.25
C TYR A 130 0.13 -25.12 -10.77
N PHE A 131 0.38 -24.94 -9.48
CA PHE A 131 1.65 -25.25 -8.83
C PHE A 131 1.42 -26.05 -7.54
N GLY A 132 2.43 -26.83 -7.19
CA GLY A 132 2.47 -27.65 -5.99
C GLY A 132 2.79 -26.85 -4.73
N PRO A 133 2.76 -27.52 -3.57
CA PRO A 133 3.01 -26.87 -2.27
C PRO A 133 4.45 -26.35 -2.11
N GLU A 134 5.41 -27.00 -2.77
CA GLU A 134 6.84 -26.68 -2.67
C GLU A 134 7.30 -25.57 -3.64
N ASP A 135 6.49 -25.25 -4.65
CA ASP A 135 6.85 -24.25 -5.67
C ASP A 135 6.85 -22.83 -5.10
N PHE A 136 7.68 -21.93 -5.61
CA PHE A 136 7.74 -20.53 -5.17
C PHE A 136 8.00 -20.34 -3.66
N SER A 137 9.22 -20.65 -3.22
CA SER A 137 9.64 -20.45 -1.83
C SER A 137 9.46 -19.00 -1.35
N GLY A 138 9.05 -18.83 -0.10
CA GLY A 138 8.74 -17.53 0.51
C GLY A 138 7.32 -17.01 0.23
N TRP A 139 6.55 -17.69 -0.61
CA TRP A 139 5.12 -17.40 -0.84
C TRP A 139 4.23 -18.41 -0.12
N VAL A 140 3.14 -17.91 0.49
CA VAL A 140 2.10 -18.72 1.12
C VAL A 140 1.01 -19.00 0.11
N LYS A 141 0.78 -20.27 -0.22
CA LYS A 141 -0.24 -20.66 -1.21
C LYS A 141 -1.62 -20.66 -0.55
N ASN A 142 -2.55 -19.91 -1.12
CA ASN A 142 -3.84 -19.63 -0.49
C ASN A 142 -5.03 -19.70 -1.46
N PHE A 143 -4.80 -19.89 -2.76
CA PHE A 143 -5.84 -20.13 -3.74
C PHE A 143 -5.60 -21.48 -4.40
N HIS A 144 -6.55 -22.40 -4.22
CA HIS A 144 -6.45 -23.80 -4.62
C HIS A 144 -7.63 -24.18 -5.50
N GLU A 145 -7.37 -24.96 -6.55
CA GLU A 145 -8.37 -25.47 -7.47
C GLU A 145 -8.32 -27.00 -7.46
N HIS A 146 -9.22 -27.61 -6.69
CA HIS A 146 -9.48 -29.06 -6.64
C HIS A 146 -8.21 -29.94 -6.77
N SER A 147 -8.16 -30.85 -7.74
CA SER A 147 -7.03 -31.78 -7.95
C SER A 147 -5.90 -31.19 -8.79
N LEU A 148 -6.05 -29.96 -9.31
CA LEU A 148 -5.07 -29.34 -10.20
C LEU A 148 -3.93 -28.67 -9.43
N GLY A 149 -4.20 -28.23 -8.20
CA GLY A 149 -3.22 -27.63 -7.30
C GLY A 149 -3.53 -26.17 -6.97
N TYR A 150 -2.49 -25.42 -6.63
CA TYR A 150 -2.63 -24.00 -6.28
C TYR A 150 -2.49 -23.12 -7.52
N TYR A 151 -3.38 -22.15 -7.67
CA TYR A 151 -3.29 -21.14 -8.75
C TYR A 151 -3.03 -19.74 -8.21
N GLY A 152 -2.90 -19.59 -6.90
CA GLY A 152 -2.58 -18.30 -6.31
C GLY A 152 -1.89 -18.40 -4.96
N MET A 153 -1.17 -17.33 -4.68
CA MET A 153 -0.29 -17.24 -3.53
C MET A 153 -0.27 -15.83 -2.97
N GLN A 154 0.20 -15.71 -1.75
CA GLN A 154 0.24 -14.49 -0.99
C GLN A 154 1.57 -14.36 -0.28
N TRP A 155 2.14 -13.18 -0.40
CA TRP A 155 3.15 -12.70 0.51
C TRP A 155 2.48 -11.70 1.46
N ALA A 156 2.53 -12.01 2.75
CA ALA A 156 2.18 -11.05 3.78
C ALA A 156 3.47 -10.71 4.51
N GLY A 157 3.81 -9.43 4.58
CA GLY A 157 4.82 -8.99 5.52
C GLY A 157 4.40 -9.42 6.93
N ASN A 158 5.34 -9.89 7.73
CA ASN A 158 5.11 -10.02 9.17
C ASN A 158 4.72 -8.64 9.76
N GLU A 159 4.24 -8.62 10.99
CA GLU A 159 3.76 -7.39 11.64
C GLU A 159 4.81 -6.27 11.72
N SER A 160 6.09 -6.62 11.55
CA SER A 160 7.22 -5.69 11.61
C SER A 160 7.69 -5.17 10.24
N ILE A 161 7.12 -5.62 9.12
CA ILE A 161 7.51 -5.12 7.80
C ILE A 161 6.85 -3.76 7.51
N LEU A 162 7.72 -2.79 7.23
CA LEU A 162 7.40 -1.44 6.81
C LEU A 162 8.06 -1.15 5.45
N ILE A 163 7.36 -0.44 4.57
CA ILE A 163 7.92 0.04 3.30
C ILE A 163 8.00 1.56 3.36
N TYR A 164 9.22 2.06 3.57
CA TYR A 164 9.51 3.48 3.62
C TYR A 164 9.48 4.13 2.22
N PRO A 165 9.07 5.40 2.12
CA PRO A 165 9.18 6.17 0.88
C PRO A 165 10.60 6.10 0.28
N GLY A 166 10.70 5.80 -1.02
CA GLY A 166 11.98 5.74 -1.74
C GLY A 166 12.88 4.53 -1.44
N PHE A 167 12.45 3.62 -0.56
CA PHE A 167 13.17 2.38 -0.27
C PHE A 167 12.37 1.18 -0.78
N PRO A 168 12.65 0.70 -2.02
CA PRO A 168 11.96 -0.46 -2.55
C PRO A 168 12.30 -1.71 -1.74
N LYS A 169 11.30 -2.58 -1.57
CA LYS A 169 11.46 -3.89 -0.93
C LYS A 169 11.33 -4.98 -1.97
N GLU A 170 12.36 -5.81 -2.09
CA GLU A 170 12.29 -7.03 -2.89
C GLU A 170 11.48 -8.10 -2.16
N LEU A 171 10.59 -8.74 -2.90
CA LEU A 171 9.80 -9.88 -2.48
C LEU A 171 10.47 -11.18 -2.97
N PRO A 172 10.08 -12.35 -2.45
CA PRO A 172 10.60 -13.62 -2.94
C PRO A 172 10.35 -13.75 -4.46
N SER A 173 11.37 -14.18 -5.20
CA SER A 173 11.29 -14.28 -6.66
C SER A 173 10.32 -15.38 -7.10
N LEU A 174 9.70 -15.19 -8.26
CA LEU A 174 8.96 -16.24 -8.94
C LEU A 174 9.91 -17.02 -9.84
N ASP A 175 10.25 -18.26 -9.49
CA ASP A 175 11.06 -19.14 -10.32
C ASP A 175 10.15 -20.18 -10.97
N PHE A 176 10.01 -20.10 -12.28
CA PHE A 176 9.18 -21.01 -13.05
C PHE A 176 9.93 -22.23 -13.54
N THR A 177 11.22 -22.36 -13.23
CA THR A 177 12.06 -23.46 -13.70
C THR A 177 11.45 -24.81 -13.38
N GLY A 178 11.29 -25.66 -14.40
CA GLY A 178 10.71 -27.00 -14.27
C GLY A 178 9.20 -27.05 -14.07
N LEU A 179 8.51 -25.91 -14.00
CA LEU A 179 7.05 -25.89 -13.91
C LEU A 179 6.43 -26.28 -15.25
N TYR A 180 5.37 -27.08 -15.15
CA TYR A 180 4.53 -27.44 -16.29
C TYR A 180 3.51 -26.32 -16.56
N ILE A 181 3.42 -25.89 -17.81
CA ILE A 181 2.48 -24.89 -18.29
C ILE A 181 1.41 -25.61 -19.11
N GLY A 182 0.19 -25.67 -18.57
CA GLY A 182 -0.90 -26.44 -19.19
C GLY A 182 -1.37 -25.91 -20.54
N GLU A 183 -1.97 -26.79 -21.33
CA GLU A 183 -2.45 -26.54 -22.71
C GLU A 183 -3.44 -25.36 -22.83
N GLU A 184 -4.21 -25.05 -21.78
CA GLU A 184 -5.10 -23.88 -21.77
C GLU A 184 -4.33 -22.56 -21.94
N SER A 185 -3.11 -22.48 -21.39
CA SER A 185 -2.23 -21.33 -21.55
C SER A 185 -1.56 -21.30 -22.93
N GLU A 186 -1.38 -22.47 -23.57
CA GLU A 186 -0.85 -22.59 -24.94
C GLU A 186 -1.76 -21.96 -25.98
N SER A 187 -3.07 -22.19 -25.88
CA SER A 187 -4.06 -21.63 -26.82
C SER A 187 -4.09 -20.10 -26.86
N ASN A 188 -3.74 -19.45 -25.75
CA ASN A 188 -3.77 -18.00 -25.62
C ASN A 188 -2.40 -17.34 -25.86
N GLY A 189 -1.29 -18.10 -25.84
CA GLY A 189 0.07 -17.59 -25.98
C GLY A 189 0.54 -16.69 -24.83
N TYR A 190 -0.25 -16.56 -23.76
CA TYR A 190 0.08 -15.75 -22.59
C TYR A 190 -0.42 -16.40 -21.30
N ILE A 191 0.32 -16.19 -20.22
CA ILE A 191 -0.12 -16.43 -18.85
C ILE A 191 -0.62 -15.10 -18.29
N ASN A 192 -1.86 -15.08 -17.81
CA ASN A 192 -2.39 -13.94 -17.09
C ASN A 192 -2.11 -14.11 -15.59
N MET A 193 -1.53 -13.09 -14.98
CA MET A 193 -1.36 -13.01 -13.53
C MET A 193 -2.07 -11.76 -13.02
N GLU A 194 -3.11 -11.96 -12.20
CA GLU A 194 -3.70 -10.88 -11.41
C GLU A 194 -2.81 -10.64 -10.19
N ILE A 195 -2.29 -9.41 -10.09
CA ILE A 195 -1.52 -8.97 -8.94
C ILE A 195 -2.41 -8.02 -8.17
N SER A 196 -2.51 -8.25 -6.87
CA SER A 196 -3.20 -7.34 -6.00
C SER A 196 -2.40 -7.05 -4.74
N TYR A 197 -2.45 -5.81 -4.29
CA TYR A 197 -1.68 -5.38 -3.14
C TYR A 197 -2.45 -4.39 -2.28
N VAL A 198 -2.16 -4.43 -0.99
CA VAL A 198 -2.75 -3.58 0.03
C VAL A 198 -1.72 -3.29 1.12
N ALA A 199 -1.86 -2.14 1.75
CA ALA A 199 -1.18 -1.81 3.00
C ALA A 199 -2.14 -1.00 3.88
N ASP A 200 -1.92 -1.05 5.21
CA ASP A 200 -2.66 -0.28 6.21
C ASP A 200 -4.19 -0.41 6.14
N ASN A 201 -4.69 -1.57 5.70
CA ASN A 201 -6.12 -1.82 5.47
C ASN A 201 -6.79 -0.79 4.53
N PHE A 202 -6.03 -0.18 3.62
CA PHE A 202 -6.56 0.71 2.57
C PHE A 202 -7.13 -0.06 1.38
N ASN A 203 -7.62 0.68 0.37
CA ASN A 203 -8.18 0.10 -0.84
C ASN A 203 -7.16 -0.80 -1.53
N LYS A 204 -7.53 -2.07 -1.65
CA LYS A 204 -6.84 -3.07 -2.47
C LYS A 204 -6.73 -2.52 -3.89
N LYS A 205 -5.51 -2.50 -4.43
CA LYS A 205 -5.27 -2.24 -5.85
C LYS A 205 -5.05 -3.56 -6.55
N CYS A 206 -5.60 -3.69 -7.76
CA CYS A 206 -5.44 -4.86 -8.61
C CYS A 206 -4.98 -4.41 -9.99
N PHE A 207 -4.10 -5.19 -10.61
CA PHE A 207 -3.74 -5.03 -12.01
C PHE A 207 -3.37 -6.38 -12.61
N ASN A 208 -3.55 -6.52 -13.92
CA ASN A 208 -3.22 -7.72 -14.64
C ASN A 208 -1.85 -7.57 -15.29
N PHE A 209 -1.03 -8.59 -15.13
CA PHE A 209 0.26 -8.73 -15.77
C PHE A 209 0.23 -9.94 -16.70
N LYS A 210 0.90 -9.84 -17.84
CA LYS A 210 0.91 -10.91 -18.84
C LYS A 210 2.35 -11.36 -19.06
N PHE A 211 2.56 -12.67 -19.00
CA PHE A 211 3.80 -13.28 -19.47
C PHE A 211 3.54 -13.84 -20.86
N LYS A 212 4.37 -13.46 -21.84
CA LYS A 212 4.32 -14.05 -23.17
C LYS A 212 4.91 -15.45 -23.14
N LEU A 213 4.25 -16.42 -23.75
CA LEU A 213 4.78 -17.77 -23.90
C LEU A 213 5.50 -17.90 -25.23
N ILE A 214 6.73 -18.41 -25.20
CA ILE A 214 7.48 -18.81 -26.40
C ILE A 214 7.77 -20.30 -26.29
N TYR A 215 7.13 -21.07 -27.15
CA TYR A 215 7.39 -22.49 -27.28
C TYR A 215 8.68 -22.69 -28.07
N VAL A 216 9.67 -23.30 -27.43
CA VAL A 216 10.99 -23.62 -27.98
C VAL A 216 11.15 -25.12 -28.19
#